data_AF-A0A542H6W7-F1
#
_entry.id   AF-A0A542H6W7-F1
#
_cell.length_a   1.000
_cell.length_b   1.000
_cell.length_c   1.000
_cell.angle_alpha   90.00
_cell.angle_beta   90.00
_cell.angle_gamma   90.00
#
_symmetry.space_group_name_H-M   'P 1'
#
loop_
_entity.id
_entity.type
_entity.pdbx_description
1 polymer ?
#
loop_
_entity_poly.entity_id
_entity_poly.type
_entity_poly.pdbx_seq_one_letter_code
_entity_poly.pdbx_strand_id
1 'polypeptide(L)'
;MSAQSDRRWAQLARELEFSQLPELRRQAEGWRAGLTGLAALVAVLVTLKGRDDLDQVPDAARETAGALVGLAFLLLVAGSVLAVRAAHGSPGEQVLLAGQALRDWTRREIVRVTRALRWAAVCCVSGVALVTAAVVVVWTTTGAPDDHLVRVVTTGGERCGELLGSGPDGVVLRTEGEKRTVLPARTVTSLVPVSACTSSG
;
A
#
# COMPACT_ATOMS: atom_id res chain seq x y z
N MET A 1 4.12 34.56 40.89
CA MET A 1 4.13 33.08 40.97
C MET A 1 3.74 32.67 42.38
N SER A 2 2.87 31.67 42.57
CA SER A 2 2.43 31.23 43.90
C SER A 2 3.21 30.00 44.38
N ALA A 3 3.60 29.97 45.65
CA ALA A 3 4.31 28.84 46.27
C ALA A 3 3.55 27.50 46.13
N GLN A 4 2.23 27.56 45.99
CA GLN A 4 1.37 26.40 45.78
C GLN A 4 1.60 25.73 44.41
N SER A 5 1.90 26.52 43.38
CA SER A 5 2.22 25.97 42.06
C SER A 5 3.54 25.20 42.07
N ASP A 6 4.56 25.70 42.77
CA ASP A 6 5.89 25.09 42.78
C ASP A 6 5.90 23.77 43.57
N ARG A 7 5.12 23.71 44.67
CA ARG A 7 4.91 22.45 45.41
C ARG A 7 4.25 21.37 44.55
N ARG A 8 3.27 21.75 43.72
CA ARG A 8 2.59 20.81 42.81
C ARG A 8 3.53 20.23 41.76
N TRP A 9 4.42 21.03 41.17
CA TRP A 9 5.45 20.53 40.24
C TRP A 9 6.48 19.62 40.91
N ALA A 10 6.86 19.92 42.16
CA ALA A 10 7.75 19.05 42.93
C ALA A 10 7.12 17.71 43.31
N GLN A 11 5.80 17.65 43.54
CA GLN A 11 5.07 16.40 43.76
C GLN A 11 5.01 15.55 42.48
N LEU A 12 4.64 16.17 41.35
CA LEU A 12 4.62 15.49 40.04
C LEU A 12 5.98 14.89 39.68
N ALA A 13 7.08 15.61 39.96
CA ALA A 13 8.43 15.10 39.71
C ALA A 13 8.73 13.79 40.47
N ARG A 14 8.22 13.62 41.70
CA ARG A 14 8.40 12.38 42.48
C ARG A 14 7.50 11.26 41.99
N GLU A 15 6.28 11.56 41.58
CA GLU A 15 5.36 10.56 41.02
C GLU A 15 5.90 9.94 39.72
N LEU A 16 6.57 10.74 38.88
CA LEU A 16 7.21 10.26 37.65
C LEU A 16 8.29 9.19 37.89
N GLU A 17 8.96 9.21 39.04
CA GLU A 17 10.02 8.26 39.40
C GLU A 17 9.45 6.83 39.58
N PHE A 18 8.23 6.73 40.10
CA PHE A 18 7.54 5.46 40.31
C PHE A 18 6.81 4.93 39.06
N SER A 19 6.58 5.77 38.04
CA SER A 19 5.83 5.39 36.82
C SER A 19 6.70 4.99 35.63
N GLN A 20 8.03 4.98 35.76
CA GLN A 20 8.93 4.74 34.61
C GLN A 20 8.84 3.33 34.04
N LEU A 21 8.71 2.31 34.90
CA LEU A 21 8.72 0.90 34.48
C LEU A 21 7.45 0.50 33.71
N PRO A 22 6.23 0.89 34.15
CA PRO A 22 5.00 0.73 33.37
C PRO A 22 5.03 1.51 32.05
N GLU A 23 5.58 2.73 32.05
CA GLU A 23 5.68 3.54 30.83
C GLU A 23 6.57 2.85 29.80
N LEU A 24 7.78 2.41 30.18
CA LEU A 24 8.70 1.69 29.29
C LEU A 24 8.07 0.45 28.65
N ARG A 25 7.22 -0.29 29.38
CA ARG A 25 6.46 -1.42 28.81
C ARG A 25 5.45 -0.95 27.76
N ARG A 26 4.72 0.13 28.05
CA ARG A 26 3.77 0.73 27.12
C ARG A 26 4.48 1.26 25.85
N GLN A 27 5.69 1.80 26.00
CA GLN A 27 6.53 2.18 24.85
C GLN A 27 6.86 0.95 23.98
N ALA A 28 7.31 -0.14 24.60
CA ALA A 28 7.64 -1.37 23.89
C ALA A 28 6.42 -1.98 23.16
N GLU A 29 5.24 -1.94 23.79
CA GLU A 29 3.97 -2.35 23.17
C GLU A 29 3.60 -1.47 21.96
N GLY A 30 3.77 -0.15 22.08
CA GLY A 30 3.55 0.79 20.97
C GLY A 30 4.45 0.51 19.77
N TRP A 31 5.73 0.21 20.00
CA TRP A 31 6.66 -0.20 18.95
C TRP A 31 6.25 -1.52 18.28
N ARG A 32 5.82 -2.51 19.08
CA ARG A 32 5.33 -3.79 18.54
C ARG A 32 4.10 -3.57 17.65
N ALA A 33 3.14 -2.77 18.09
CA ALA A 33 1.95 -2.43 17.30
C ALA A 33 2.33 -1.71 16.00
N GLY A 34 3.27 -0.76 16.05
CA GLY A 34 3.79 -0.07 14.87
C GLY A 34 4.42 -1.04 13.85
N LEU A 35 5.27 -1.97 14.32
CA LEU A 35 5.88 -3.00 13.47
C LEU A 35 4.85 -3.93 12.83
N THR A 36 3.82 -4.33 13.58
CA THR A 36 2.74 -5.16 13.02
C THR A 36 1.94 -4.41 11.94
N GLY A 37 1.70 -3.11 12.13
CA GLY A 37 1.04 -2.28 11.11
C GLY A 37 1.87 -2.15 9.84
N LEU A 38 3.18 -1.93 9.96
CA LEU A 38 4.10 -1.90 8.81
C LEU A 38 4.15 -3.24 8.07
N ALA A 39 4.22 -4.35 8.81
CA ALA A 39 4.20 -5.69 8.22
C ALA A 39 2.90 -5.97 7.46
N ALA A 40 1.75 -5.58 8.01
CA ALA A 40 0.46 -5.71 7.34
C ALA A 40 0.41 -4.88 6.06
N LEU A 41 0.95 -3.66 6.08
CA LEU A 41 0.99 -2.79 4.91
C LEU A 41 1.85 -3.39 3.79
N VAL A 42 3.03 -3.92 4.13
CA VAL A 42 3.89 -4.66 3.18
C VAL A 42 3.18 -5.89 2.63
N ALA A 43 2.48 -6.65 3.49
CA ALA A 43 1.75 -7.84 3.07
C ALA A 43 0.66 -7.50 2.03
N VAL A 44 -0.13 -6.45 2.25
CA VAL A 44 -1.13 -5.94 1.29
C VAL A 44 -0.48 -5.56 -0.03
N LEU A 45 0.67 -4.91 0.03
CA LEU A 45 1.44 -4.47 -1.14
C LEU A 45 1.94 -5.66 -1.98
N VAL A 46 2.47 -6.68 -1.32
CA VAL A 46 2.95 -7.92 -1.95
C VAL A 46 1.78 -8.72 -2.52
N THR A 47 0.65 -8.79 -1.82
CA THR A 47 -0.56 -9.48 -2.33
C THR A 47 -1.19 -8.76 -3.52
N LEU A 48 -1.21 -7.42 -3.53
CA LEU A 48 -1.65 -6.63 -4.69
C LEU A 48 -0.76 -6.85 -5.91
N LYS A 49 0.55 -7.05 -5.72
CA LYS A 49 1.50 -7.36 -6.80
C LYS A 49 1.41 -8.81 -7.31
N GLY A 50 0.79 -9.71 -6.55
CA GLY A 50 0.76 -11.16 -6.80
C GLY A 50 -0.27 -11.65 -7.82
N ARG A 51 -0.85 -10.78 -8.65
CA ARG A 51 -1.67 -11.19 -9.81
C ARG A 51 -1.09 -10.61 -11.08
N ASP A 52 -0.22 -11.40 -11.69
CA ASP A 52 0.15 -11.64 -13.11
C ASP A 52 -0.24 -10.67 -14.27
N ASP A 53 -0.86 -9.51 -14.05
CA ASP A 53 -1.27 -8.59 -15.13
C ASP A 53 -0.33 -7.40 -15.34
N LEU A 54 0.78 -7.31 -14.60
CA LEU A 54 1.73 -6.22 -14.80
C LEU A 54 2.40 -6.29 -16.18
N ASP A 55 2.52 -7.47 -16.80
CA ASP A 55 3.11 -7.67 -18.12
C ASP A 55 2.31 -7.03 -19.27
N GLN A 56 1.06 -6.64 -18.99
CA GLN A 56 0.23 -5.87 -19.93
C GLN A 56 0.30 -4.35 -19.69
N VAL A 57 1.01 -3.90 -18.66
CA VAL A 57 1.15 -2.48 -18.31
C VAL A 57 2.39 -1.89 -18.98
N PRO A 58 2.29 -0.73 -19.67
CA PRO A 58 3.45 -0.04 -20.23
C PRO A 58 4.53 0.19 -19.17
N ASP A 59 5.80 -0.05 -19.52
CA ASP A 59 6.93 0.01 -18.57
C ASP A 59 6.97 1.32 -17.76
N ALA A 60 6.65 2.46 -18.39
CA ALA A 60 6.58 3.76 -17.72
C ALA A 60 5.49 3.84 -16.64
N ALA A 61 4.32 3.24 -16.85
CA ALA A 61 3.25 3.20 -15.85
C ALA A 61 3.60 2.27 -14.68
N ARG A 62 4.31 1.17 -14.98
CA ARG A 62 4.83 0.23 -13.98
C ARG A 62 5.89 0.90 -13.08
N GLU A 63 6.85 1.61 -13.68
CA GLU A 63 7.90 2.32 -12.96
C GLU A 63 7.35 3.45 -12.08
N THR A 64 6.42 4.26 -12.63
CA THR A 64 5.79 5.36 -11.88
C THR A 64 4.95 4.86 -10.72
N ALA A 65 4.13 3.82 -10.91
CA ALA A 65 3.38 3.20 -9.82
C ALA A 65 4.31 2.62 -8.74
N GLY A 66 5.40 1.96 -9.14
CA GLY A 66 6.44 1.47 -8.23
C GLY A 66 7.08 2.60 -7.40
N ALA A 67 7.44 3.72 -8.04
CA ALA A 67 8.02 4.87 -7.37
C ALA A 67 7.04 5.54 -6.39
N LEU A 68 5.77 5.73 -6.78
CA LEU A 68 4.71 6.27 -5.92
C LEU A 68 4.53 5.44 -4.66
N VAL A 69 4.49 4.12 -4.82
CA VAL A 69 4.32 3.17 -3.72
C VAL A 69 5.55 3.15 -2.81
N GLY A 70 6.76 3.16 -3.39
CA GLY A 70 8.00 3.25 -2.62
C GLY A 70 8.06 4.53 -1.77
N LEU A 71 7.70 5.67 -2.36
CA LEU A 71 7.63 6.94 -1.64
C LEU A 71 6.56 6.93 -0.55
N ALA A 72 5.38 6.37 -0.84
CA ALA A 72 4.30 6.23 0.12
C ALA A 72 4.72 5.42 1.35
N PHE A 73 5.41 4.30 1.12
CA PHE A 73 5.95 3.46 2.19
C PHE A 73 6.93 4.24 3.08
N LEU A 74 7.87 4.97 2.48
CA LEU A 74 8.83 5.78 3.22
C LEU A 74 8.15 6.85 4.08
N LEU A 75 7.12 7.51 3.54
CA LEU A 75 6.34 8.51 4.27
C LEU A 75 5.55 7.88 5.43
N LEU A 76 4.94 6.72 5.24
CA LEU A 76 4.21 6.01 6.29
C LEU A 76 5.13 5.51 7.41
N VAL A 77 6.32 5.01 7.07
CA VAL A 77 7.36 4.64 8.04
C VAL A 77 7.83 5.87 8.81
N ALA A 78 8.19 6.94 8.10
CA ALA A 78 8.64 8.18 8.74
C ALA A 78 7.56 8.78 9.66
N GLY A 79 6.31 8.80 9.21
CA GLY A 79 5.16 9.26 9.99
C GLY A 79 4.92 8.41 11.23
N SER A 80 4.97 7.09 11.09
CA SER A 80 4.86 6.16 12.21
C SER A 80 5.97 6.35 13.25
N VAL A 81 7.23 6.48 12.80
CA VAL A 81 8.38 6.72 13.69
C VAL A 81 8.25 8.07 14.39
N LEU A 82 7.83 9.13 13.70
CA LEU A 82 7.57 10.43 14.30
C LEU A 82 6.44 10.38 15.34
N ALA A 83 5.36 9.65 15.06
CA ALA A 83 4.25 9.48 15.98
C ALA A 83 4.65 8.72 17.25
N VAL A 84 5.43 7.63 17.10
CA VAL A 84 5.93 6.84 18.22
C VAL A 84 6.92 7.66 19.07
N ARG A 85 7.84 8.41 18.43
CA ARG A 85 8.75 9.33 19.14
C ARG A 85 8.00 10.45 19.84
N ALA A 86 6.92 10.96 19.25
CA ALA A 86 6.06 11.96 19.87
C ALA A 86 5.26 11.41 21.06
N ALA A 87 4.82 10.15 21.00
CA ALA A 87 4.04 9.50 22.04
C ALA A 87 4.87 9.09 23.26
N HIS A 88 6.13 8.72 23.05
CA HIS A 88 6.96 8.09 24.09
C HIS A 88 8.24 8.88 24.44
N GLY A 89 8.53 9.99 23.75
CA GLY A 89 9.76 10.75 23.96
C GLY A 89 11.01 10.01 23.46
N SER A 90 12.20 10.63 23.61
CA SER A 90 13.46 9.96 23.25
C SER A 90 14.01 9.12 24.42
N PRO A 91 14.35 7.84 24.23
CA PRO A 91 14.99 7.04 25.27
C PRO A 91 16.38 7.60 25.56
N GLY A 92 16.60 8.10 26.78
CA GLY A 92 17.93 8.54 27.24
C GLY A 92 17.99 9.86 28.00
N GLU A 93 16.94 10.70 27.98
CA GLU A 93 16.92 11.89 28.86
C GLU A 93 16.57 11.48 30.29
N GLN A 94 17.58 11.41 31.16
CA GLN A 94 17.38 11.25 32.60
C GLN A 94 16.64 12.47 33.16
N VAL A 95 15.42 12.27 33.65
CA VAL A 95 14.61 13.32 34.28
C VAL A 95 15.04 13.48 35.74
N LEU A 96 16.19 14.10 35.97
CA LEU A 96 16.59 14.65 37.27
C LEU A 96 16.39 16.17 37.25
N LEU A 97 15.14 16.61 37.15
CA LEU A 97 14.79 18.03 37.03
C LEU A 97 13.99 18.48 38.26
N ALA A 98 14.54 19.46 38.99
CA ALA A 98 13.80 20.18 40.04
C ALA A 98 12.56 20.89 39.46
N GLY A 99 11.53 21.14 40.28
CA GLY A 99 10.18 21.51 39.81
C GLY A 99 10.08 22.68 38.81
N GLN A 100 10.96 23.69 38.89
CA GLN A 100 10.99 24.78 37.90
C GLN A 100 11.61 24.36 36.57
N ALA A 101 12.67 23.56 36.59
CA ALA A 101 13.32 23.03 35.39
C ALA A 101 12.43 22.03 34.65
N LEU A 102 11.59 21.26 35.38
CA LEU A 102 10.58 20.38 34.81
C LEU A 102 9.54 21.17 34.00
N ARG A 103 9.04 22.30 34.54
CA ARG A 103 8.05 23.15 33.85
C ARG A 103 8.59 23.72 32.53
N ASP A 104 9.82 24.24 32.52
CA ASP A 104 10.43 24.82 31.32
C ASP A 104 10.80 23.76 30.28
N TRP A 105 11.14 22.56 30.72
CA TRP A 105 11.29 21.40 29.85
C TRP A 105 9.93 21.01 29.24
N THR A 106 8.87 20.86 30.04
CA THR A 106 7.52 20.50 29.57
C THR A 106 6.99 21.49 28.52
N ARG A 107 7.16 22.81 28.73
CA ARG A 107 6.71 23.81 27.76
C ARG A 107 7.42 23.68 26.42
N ARG A 108 8.73 23.43 26.42
CA ARG A 108 9.52 23.22 25.19
C ARG A 108 9.17 21.90 24.52
N GLU A 109 8.90 20.87 25.31
CA GLU A 109 8.58 19.53 24.82
C GLU A 109 7.21 19.49 24.16
N ILE A 110 6.20 20.14 24.74
CA ILE A 110 4.86 20.26 24.12
C ILE A 110 4.94 20.85 22.71
N VAL A 111 5.76 21.90 22.50
CA VAL A 111 5.92 22.52 21.18
C VAL A 111 6.61 21.58 20.19
N ARG A 112 7.64 20.85 20.63
CA ARG A 112 8.35 19.85 19.81
C ARG A 112 7.44 18.68 19.43
N VAL A 113 6.76 18.09 20.40
CA VAL A 113 5.81 16.97 20.21
C VAL A 113 4.68 17.37 19.27
N THR A 114 4.06 18.54 19.48
CA THR A 114 2.98 19.03 18.61
C THR A 114 3.44 19.19 17.16
N ARG A 115 4.65 19.70 16.94
CA ARG A 115 5.23 19.84 15.60
C ARG A 115 5.53 18.48 14.97
N ALA A 116 6.12 17.56 15.73
CA ALA A 116 6.39 16.20 15.26
C ALA A 116 5.10 15.46 14.89
N LEU A 117 4.03 15.63 15.68
CA LEU A 117 2.72 15.01 15.43
C LEU A 117 2.05 15.56 14.17
N ARG A 118 2.19 16.87 13.91
CA ARG A 118 1.72 17.48 12.65
C ARG A 118 2.47 16.91 11.44
N TRP A 119 3.79 16.80 11.52
CA TRP A 119 4.58 16.17 10.45
C TRP A 119 4.22 14.70 10.27
N ALA A 120 4.04 13.96 11.36
CA ALA A 120 3.58 12.57 11.30
C ALA A 120 2.24 12.44 10.57
N ALA A 121 1.26 13.28 10.92
CA ALA A 121 -0.04 13.31 10.26
C ALA A 121 0.08 13.64 8.77
N VAL A 122 0.86 14.65 8.40
CA VAL A 122 1.09 15.03 6.99
C VAL A 122 1.76 13.89 6.22
N CYS A 123 2.77 13.23 6.78
CA CYS A 123 3.44 12.08 6.17
C CYS A 123 2.47 10.90 5.99
N CYS A 124 1.63 10.59 6.98
CA CYS A 124 0.66 9.51 6.84
C CYS A 124 -0.41 9.81 5.79
N VAL A 125 -0.98 11.03 5.78
CA VAL A 125 -2.00 11.43 4.80
C VAL A 125 -1.42 11.44 3.38
N SER A 126 -0.22 11.99 3.20
CA SER A 126 0.45 12.00 1.89
C SER A 126 0.81 10.58 1.43
N GLY A 127 1.28 9.71 2.33
CA GLY A 127 1.53 8.31 2.02
C GLY A 127 0.26 7.59 1.54
N VAL A 128 -0.87 7.75 2.23
CA VAL A 128 -2.15 7.17 1.80
C VAL A 128 -2.56 7.72 0.43
N ALA A 129 -2.47 9.04 0.22
CA ALA A 129 -2.81 9.66 -1.05
C ALA A 129 -1.97 9.13 -2.23
N LEU A 130 -0.66 8.88 -2.01
CA LEU A 130 0.23 8.30 -3.01
C LEU A 130 -0.10 6.85 -3.32
N VAL A 131 -0.49 6.04 -2.33
CA VAL A 131 -1.00 4.67 -2.57
C VAL A 131 -2.25 4.71 -3.44
N THR A 132 -3.20 5.58 -3.10
CA THR A 132 -4.43 5.74 -3.89
C THR A 132 -4.12 6.20 -5.32
N ALA A 133 -3.20 7.14 -5.49
CA ALA A 133 -2.76 7.60 -6.81
C ALA A 133 -2.13 6.46 -7.62
N ALA A 134 -1.28 5.63 -7.00
CA ALA A 134 -0.68 4.47 -7.67
C ALA A 134 -1.74 3.46 -8.13
N VAL A 135 -2.76 3.17 -7.31
CA VAL A 135 -3.88 2.30 -7.70
C VAL A 135 -4.64 2.88 -8.89
N VAL A 136 -4.94 4.19 -8.87
CA VAL A 136 -5.60 4.87 -9.98
C VAL A 136 -4.76 4.77 -11.25
N VAL A 137 -3.45 5.03 -11.18
CA VAL A 137 -2.54 4.91 -12.34
C VAL A 137 -2.57 3.50 -12.91
N VAL A 138 -2.48 2.47 -12.08
CA VAL A 138 -2.53 1.08 -12.55
C VAL A 138 -3.87 0.81 -13.24
N TRP A 139 -4.99 1.14 -12.59
CA TRP A 139 -6.32 0.87 -13.13
C TRP A 139 -6.65 1.62 -14.41
N THR A 140 -6.14 2.84 -14.59
CA THR A 140 -6.37 3.63 -15.80
C THR A 140 -5.43 3.27 -16.95
N THR A 141 -4.31 2.59 -16.67
CA THR A 141 -3.30 2.23 -17.67
C THR A 141 -3.31 0.76 -18.06
N THR A 142 -3.83 -0.12 -17.20
CA THR A 142 -4.21 -1.46 -17.62
C THR A 142 -5.34 -1.33 -18.63
N GLY A 143 -5.03 -1.52 -19.91
CA GLY A 143 -6.04 -1.76 -20.93
C GLY A 143 -6.91 -2.95 -20.52
N ALA A 144 -8.18 -2.97 -20.92
CA ALA A 144 -8.94 -4.21 -20.85
C ALA A 144 -8.08 -5.29 -21.56
N PRO A 145 -7.82 -6.44 -20.92
CA PRO A 145 -7.03 -7.48 -21.57
C PRO A 145 -7.66 -7.77 -22.93
N ASP A 146 -6.83 -8.02 -23.95
CA ASP A 146 -7.26 -8.51 -25.27
C ASP A 146 -7.79 -9.96 -25.16
N ASP A 147 -8.63 -10.20 -24.15
CA ASP A 147 -8.94 -11.48 -23.49
C ASP A 147 -9.95 -12.33 -24.27
N HIS A 148 -10.18 -11.95 -25.52
CA HIS A 148 -11.07 -12.68 -26.41
C HIS A 148 -10.31 -13.24 -27.60
N LEU A 149 -9.03 -12.92 -27.83
CA LEU A 149 -8.27 -13.58 -28.89
C LEU A 149 -7.97 -15.03 -28.51
N VAL A 150 -8.53 -15.96 -29.28
CA VAL A 150 -8.34 -17.39 -29.10
C VAL A 150 -7.87 -18.03 -30.39
N ARG A 151 -6.92 -18.97 -30.26
CA ARG A 151 -6.55 -19.90 -31.30
C ARG A 151 -7.32 -21.19 -31.09
N VAL A 152 -8.16 -21.52 -32.06
CA VAL A 152 -8.99 -22.73 -32.09
C VAL A 152 -8.38 -23.71 -33.08
N VAL A 153 -7.94 -24.87 -32.59
CA VAL A 153 -7.46 -25.96 -33.43
C VAL A 153 -8.66 -26.80 -33.80
N THR A 154 -8.91 -26.96 -35.10
CA THR A 154 -9.97 -27.82 -35.63
C THR A 154 -9.40 -28.98 -36.42
N THR A 155 -10.23 -29.99 -36.68
CA THR A 155 -9.85 -31.12 -37.56
C THR A 155 -9.49 -30.68 -38.98
N GLY A 156 -9.92 -29.49 -39.42
CA GLY A 156 -9.63 -28.90 -40.73
C GLY A 156 -8.53 -27.84 -40.74
N GLY A 157 -7.84 -27.62 -39.61
CA GLY A 157 -6.78 -26.61 -39.48
C GLY A 157 -7.00 -25.64 -38.31
N GLU A 158 -6.08 -24.70 -38.16
CA GLU A 158 -6.11 -23.71 -37.07
C GLU A 158 -6.84 -22.43 -37.51
N ARG A 159 -7.63 -21.85 -36.59
CA ARG A 159 -8.29 -20.56 -36.79
C ARG A 159 -8.00 -19.68 -35.59
N CYS A 160 -7.77 -18.40 -35.86
CA CYS A 160 -7.48 -17.42 -34.83
C CYS A 160 -8.42 -16.23 -34.98
N GLY A 161 -8.99 -15.76 -33.88
CA GLY A 161 -9.92 -14.64 -33.89
C GLY A 161 -10.48 -14.35 -32.50
N GLU A 162 -11.36 -13.36 -32.43
CA GLU A 162 -12.00 -12.91 -31.19
C GLU A 162 -13.19 -13.83 -30.84
N LEU A 163 -13.18 -14.42 -29.66
CA LEU A 163 -14.23 -15.27 -29.12
C LEU A 163 -15.47 -14.43 -28.78
N LEU A 164 -16.54 -14.65 -29.54
CA LEU A 164 -17.83 -14.01 -29.32
C LEU A 164 -18.73 -14.81 -28.38
N GLY A 165 -18.46 -16.10 -28.20
CA GLY A 165 -19.20 -16.99 -27.32
C GLY A 165 -19.11 -18.46 -27.71
N SER A 166 -19.62 -19.33 -26.83
CA SER A 166 -19.70 -20.78 -27.03
C SER A 166 -21.10 -21.26 -26.70
N GLY A 167 -21.68 -22.12 -27.55
CA GLY A 167 -23.03 -22.64 -27.38
C GLY A 167 -23.20 -24.08 -27.91
N PRO A 168 -24.44 -24.61 -27.94
CA PRO A 168 -24.72 -25.97 -28.41
C PRO A 168 -24.28 -26.20 -29.86
N ASP A 169 -24.32 -25.14 -30.67
CA ASP A 169 -23.95 -25.16 -32.08
C ASP A 169 -22.43 -25.04 -32.32
N GLY A 170 -21.65 -24.74 -31.27
CA GLY A 170 -20.19 -24.63 -31.33
C GLY A 170 -19.64 -23.28 -30.84
N VAL A 171 -18.42 -22.99 -31.29
CA VAL A 171 -17.61 -21.82 -30.87
C VAL A 171 -17.76 -20.72 -31.91
N VAL A 172 -18.08 -19.50 -31.47
CA VAL A 172 -18.29 -18.36 -32.34
C VAL A 172 -17.07 -17.45 -32.28
N LEU A 173 -16.45 -17.23 -33.44
CA LEU A 173 -15.28 -16.37 -33.59
C LEU A 173 -15.59 -15.16 -34.50
N ARG A 174 -14.87 -14.06 -34.28
CA ARG A 174 -14.74 -12.93 -35.21
C ARG A 174 -13.32 -12.98 -35.78
N THR A 175 -13.21 -13.25 -37.07
CA THR A 175 -11.93 -13.29 -37.79
C THR A 175 -11.71 -11.98 -38.54
N GLU A 176 -10.45 -11.61 -38.80
CA GLU A 176 -10.17 -10.41 -39.60
C GLU A 176 -10.77 -10.55 -41.01
N GLY A 177 -11.75 -9.70 -41.33
CA GLY A 177 -12.44 -9.69 -42.62
C GLY A 177 -13.80 -10.40 -42.66
N GLU A 178 -14.18 -11.19 -41.63
CA GLU A 178 -15.46 -11.90 -41.58
C GLU A 178 -16.23 -11.56 -40.29
N LYS A 179 -17.52 -11.20 -40.40
CA LYS A 179 -18.28 -10.67 -39.24
C LYS A 179 -18.52 -11.71 -38.14
N ARG A 180 -18.62 -12.99 -38.48
CA ARG A 180 -18.93 -14.08 -37.54
C ARG A 180 -18.72 -15.44 -38.19
N THR A 181 -17.78 -16.22 -37.67
CA THR A 181 -17.55 -17.61 -38.10
C THR A 181 -17.96 -18.55 -36.96
N VAL A 182 -18.85 -19.50 -37.24
CA VAL A 182 -19.27 -20.51 -36.27
C VAL A 182 -18.51 -21.80 -36.55
N LEU A 183 -17.70 -22.25 -35.59
CA LEU A 183 -16.98 -23.52 -35.64
C LEU A 183 -17.80 -24.59 -34.91
N PRO A 184 -18.28 -25.63 -35.61
CA PRO A 184 -19.07 -26.69 -34.97
C PRO A 184 -18.29 -27.36 -33.85
N ALA A 185 -18.94 -27.62 -32.70
CA ALA A 185 -18.30 -28.21 -31.53
C ALA A 185 -17.55 -29.53 -31.83
N ARG A 186 -18.05 -30.32 -32.79
CA ARG A 186 -17.45 -31.60 -33.21
C ARG A 186 -16.11 -31.46 -33.92
N THR A 187 -15.84 -30.28 -34.47
CA THR A 187 -14.60 -30.00 -35.21
C THR A 187 -13.53 -29.40 -34.33
N VAL A 188 -13.89 -28.82 -33.18
CA VAL A 188 -12.96 -28.16 -32.26
C VAL A 188 -12.22 -29.20 -31.43
N THR A 189 -10.90 -29.21 -31.53
CA THR A 189 -10.01 -30.15 -30.81
C THR A 189 -9.34 -29.48 -29.61
N SER A 190 -8.94 -28.20 -29.74
CA SER A 190 -8.44 -27.42 -28.61
C SER A 190 -8.75 -25.93 -28.78
N LEU A 191 -8.77 -25.24 -27.64
CA LEU A 191 -8.99 -23.79 -27.51
C LEU A 191 -7.89 -23.24 -26.62
N VAL A 192 -7.09 -22.30 -27.15
CA VAL A 192 -5.95 -21.72 -26.44
C VAL A 192 -6.04 -20.19 -26.52
N PRO A 193 -6.04 -19.47 -25.39
CA PRO A 193 -5.94 -18.01 -25.40
C PRO A 193 -4.59 -17.57 -25.96
N VAL A 194 -4.59 -16.56 -26.83
CA VAL A 194 -3.39 -16.05 -27.49
C VAL A 194 -3.37 -14.52 -27.46
N SER A 195 -2.19 -13.93 -27.28
CA SER A 195 -2.01 -12.49 -27.27
C SER A 195 -2.00 -11.86 -28.67
N ALA A 196 -1.81 -12.66 -29.73
CA ALA A 196 -1.85 -12.19 -31.11
C ALA A 196 -2.21 -13.32 -32.09
N CYS A 197 -3.01 -12.99 -33.10
CA CYS A 197 -3.23 -13.86 -34.26
C CYS A 197 -2.24 -13.49 -35.36
N THR A 198 -1.29 -14.39 -35.64
CA THR A 198 -0.51 -14.28 -36.88
C THR A 198 -1.35 -14.88 -38.00
N SER A 199 -1.62 -14.12 -39.06
CA SER A 199 -2.32 -14.66 -40.24
C SER A 199 -1.38 -15.64 -40.94
N SER A 200 -1.39 -16.91 -40.56
CA SER A 200 -0.92 -17.96 -41.45
C SER A 200 -1.98 -18.08 -42.56
N GLY A 201 -1.67 -17.53 -43.73
CA GLY A 201 -2.47 -17.65 -44.94
C GLY A 201 -2.72 -19.09 -45.35
#